data_AF-A0A1E5P197-F1
#
_entry.id   AF-A0A1E5P197-F1
#
_cell.length_a   1.000
_cell.length_b   1.000
_cell.length_c   1.000
_cell.angle_alpha   90.00
_cell.angle_beta   90.00
_cell.angle_gamma   90.00
#
_symmetry.space_group_name_H-M   'P 1'
#
loop_
_entity.id
_entity.type
_entity.pdbx_description
1 polymer ?
#
loop_
_entity_poly.entity_id
_entity_poly.type
_entity_poly.pdbx_seq_one_letter_code
_entity_poly.pdbx_strand_id
1 'polypeptide(L)'
;MTWFHMSGSARDLALSRHRWEELTYEPPRAEGYLRTYRAMVEEFNPGTARAGTGTLLSPQEAAMASCVRHRVLNALPLWETCVFCTAGV
;
A
#
# COMPACT_ATOMS: atom_id res chain seq x y z
N MET A 1 -21.07 12.73 4.76
CA MET A 1 -19.85 12.43 3.99
C MET A 1 -19.65 10.93 4.01
N THR A 2 -20.31 10.24 3.09
CA THR A 2 -20.33 8.78 2.96
C THR A 2 -19.45 8.39 1.79
N TRP A 3 -18.20 8.06 2.09
CA TRP A 3 -17.32 7.34 1.17
C TRP A 3 -17.11 5.92 1.73
N PHE A 4 -17.01 4.93 0.84
CA PHE A 4 -17.01 3.46 1.03
C PHE A 4 -18.36 2.73 0.86
N HIS A 5 -18.84 2.70 -0.38
CA HIS A 5 -19.68 1.60 -0.89
C HIS A 5 -18.83 0.63 -1.74
N MET A 6 -17.76 0.10 -1.14
CA MET A 6 -17.13 -1.16 -1.53
C MET A 6 -16.91 -1.96 -0.24
N SER A 7 -17.81 -2.90 0.01
CA SER A 7 -18.00 -3.55 1.30
C SER A 7 -17.01 -4.69 1.56
N GLY A 8 -15.70 -4.41 1.51
CA GLY A 8 -14.65 -5.39 1.85
C GLY A 8 -13.31 -4.70 2.06
N SER A 9 -12.53 -5.12 3.07
CA SER A 9 -11.18 -4.58 3.27
C SER A 9 -10.30 -4.92 2.07
N ALA A 10 -9.27 -4.13 1.77
CA ALA A 10 -8.38 -4.37 0.62
C ALA A 10 -7.77 -5.80 0.63
N ARG A 11 -7.54 -6.35 1.82
CA ARG A 11 -7.10 -7.73 2.03
C ARG A 11 -8.17 -8.75 1.62
N ASP A 12 -9.42 -8.50 1.98
CA ASP A 12 -10.52 -9.42 1.65
C ASP A 12 -10.80 -9.41 0.14
N LEU A 13 -10.68 -8.24 -0.51
CA LEU A 13 -10.72 -8.13 -1.98
C LEU A 13 -9.54 -8.88 -2.62
N ALA A 14 -8.34 -8.76 -2.06
CA ALA A 14 -7.18 -9.51 -2.57
C ALA A 14 -7.36 -11.03 -2.41
N LEU A 15 -7.92 -11.50 -1.30
CA LEU A 15 -8.26 -12.92 -1.07
C LEU A 15 -9.39 -13.40 -1.99
N SER A 16 -10.34 -12.53 -2.36
CA SER A 16 -11.36 -12.84 -3.37
C SER A 16 -10.82 -12.76 -4.81
N ARG A 17 -9.50 -12.62 -4.97
CA ARG A 17 -8.79 -12.54 -6.25
C ARG A 17 -9.27 -11.37 -7.12
N HIS A 18 -9.69 -10.28 -6.49
CA HIS A 18 -10.16 -9.08 -7.19
C HIS A 18 -9.06 -8.51 -8.10
N ARG A 19 -9.35 -8.36 -9.39
CA ARG A 19 -8.44 -7.85 -10.43
C ARG A 19 -7.19 -8.68 -10.68
N TRP A 20 -7.18 -9.95 -10.27
CA TRP A 20 -6.04 -10.83 -10.57
C TRP A 20 -5.89 -11.10 -12.06
N GLU A 21 -6.94 -10.95 -12.85
CA GLU A 21 -6.92 -11.05 -14.32
C GLU A 21 -5.96 -10.06 -14.99
N GLU A 22 -5.61 -8.96 -14.33
CA GLU A 22 -4.66 -7.97 -14.85
C GLU A 22 -3.20 -8.39 -14.71
N LEU A 23 -2.91 -9.39 -13.87
CA LEU A 23 -1.53 -9.77 -13.55
C LEU A 23 -0.83 -10.48 -14.72
N THR A 24 -1.54 -10.93 -15.76
CA THR A 24 -1.01 -11.72 -16.89
C THR A 24 -0.38 -13.08 -16.52
N TYR A 25 -0.29 -13.39 -15.22
CA TYR A 25 0.19 -14.66 -14.67
C TYR A 25 -0.61 -15.05 -13.42
N GLU A 26 -0.59 -16.35 -13.09
CA GLU A 26 -1.15 -16.86 -11.84
C GLU A 26 -0.09 -16.77 -10.74
N PRO A 27 -0.24 -15.95 -9.68
CA PRO A 27 0.77 -15.78 -8.66
C PRO A 27 0.75 -16.95 -7.66
N PRO A 28 1.70 -17.91 -7.71
CA PRO A 28 1.58 -19.20 -7.01
C PRO A 28 1.64 -19.09 -5.47
N ARG A 29 2.14 -17.97 -4.93
CA ARG A 29 2.32 -17.77 -3.49
C ARG A 29 1.43 -16.68 -2.90
N ALA A 30 0.73 -15.90 -3.72
CA ALA A 30 0.02 -14.71 -3.27
C ALA A 30 -1.07 -15.05 -2.24
N GLU A 31 -1.87 -16.09 -2.50
CA GLU A 31 -2.93 -16.50 -1.58
C GLU A 31 -2.38 -16.91 -0.21
N GLY A 32 -1.27 -17.65 -0.19
CA GLY A 32 -0.59 -18.04 1.04
C GLY A 32 -0.13 -16.84 1.86
N TYR A 33 0.52 -15.87 1.21
CA TYR A 33 0.95 -14.63 1.88
C TYR A 33 -0.22 -13.80 2.38
N LEU A 34 -1.31 -13.70 1.62
CA LEU A 34 -2.51 -12.96 2.05
C LEU A 34 -3.17 -13.60 3.27
N ARG A 35 -3.20 -14.94 3.35
CA ARG A 35 -3.70 -15.66 4.54
C ARG A 35 -2.82 -15.45 5.76
N THR A 36 -1.49 -15.52 5.60
CA THR A 36 -0.55 -15.20 6.68
C THR A 36 -0.73 -13.77 7.16
N TYR A 37 -0.78 -12.81 6.25
CA TYR A 37 -1.01 -11.40 6.58
C TYR A 37 -2.35 -11.18 7.30
N ARG A 38 -3.40 -11.87 6.88
CA ARG A 38 -4.69 -11.85 7.57
C ARG A 38 -4.57 -12.24 9.03
N ALA A 39 -3.94 -13.38 9.31
CA ALA A 39 -3.72 -13.87 10.66
C ALA A 39 -2.89 -12.88 11.50
N MET A 40 -1.80 -12.34 10.94
CA MET A 40 -0.96 -11.36 11.63
C MET A 40 -1.74 -10.10 12.03
N VAL A 41 -2.59 -9.58 11.16
CA VAL A 41 -3.41 -8.39 11.46
C VAL A 41 -4.51 -8.70 12.48
N GLU A 42 -5.10 -9.88 12.43
CA GLU A 42 -6.13 -10.30 13.39
C GLU A 42 -5.55 -10.50 14.81
N GLU A 43 -4.30 -10.94 14.92
CA GLU A 43 -3.58 -11.09 16.19
C GLU A 43 -2.93 -9.78 16.67
N PHE A 44 -2.81 -8.77 15.81
CA PHE A 44 -2.12 -7.53 16.13
C PHE A 44 -2.84 -6.74 17.23
N ASN A 45 -2.15 -6.57 18.36
CA ASN A 45 -2.61 -5.72 19.45
C ASN A 45 -1.91 -4.35 19.41
N PRO A 46 -2.61 -3.24 19.12
CA PRO A 46 -1.99 -1.92 19.08
C PRO A 46 -1.47 -1.45 20.44
N GLY A 47 -2.01 -1.97 21.55
CA GLY A 47 -1.58 -1.62 22.91
C GLY A 47 -0.22 -2.19 23.31
N THR A 48 0.28 -3.21 22.61
CA THR A 48 1.62 -3.79 22.83
C THR A 48 2.63 -3.34 21.79
N ALA A 49 2.17 -2.65 20.74
CA ALA A 49 3.02 -2.17 19.67
C ALA A 49 3.88 -1.01 20.15
N ARG A 50 5.20 -1.14 20.01
CA ARG A 50 6.11 0.00 20.11
C ARG A 50 6.12 0.72 18.76
N ALA A 51 5.97 2.04 18.79
CA ALA A 51 6.21 2.84 17.60
C ALA A 51 7.63 2.56 17.08
N GLY A 52 7.77 2.30 15.79
CA GLY A 52 9.08 2.28 15.16
C GLY A 52 9.77 3.63 15.33
N THR A 53 11.10 3.65 15.32
CA THR A 53 11.88 4.90 15.38
C THR A 53 11.78 5.72 14.09
N GLY A 54 11.16 5.17 13.04
CA GLY A 54 10.89 5.87 11.80
C GLY A 54 9.61 6.69 11.90
N THR A 55 9.72 7.99 11.68
CA THR A 55 8.57 8.87 11.50
C THR A 55 7.96 8.59 10.12
N LEU A 56 6.81 7.93 10.07
CA LEU A 56 6.02 7.91 8.84
C LEU A 56 5.61 9.35 8.52
N LEU A 57 5.71 9.73 7.23
CA LEU A 57 5.20 11.01 6.77
C LEU A 57 3.73 11.12 7.14
N SER A 58 3.34 12.23 7.75
CA SER A 58 1.93 12.59 7.91
C SER A 58 1.25 12.58 6.53
N PRO A 59 -0.09 12.45 6.47
CA PRO A 59 -0.80 12.47 5.19
C PRO A 59 -0.46 13.70 4.33
N GLN A 60 -0.28 14.86 4.96
CA GLN A 60 0.12 16.10 4.29
C GLN A 60 1.55 16.00 3.75
N GLU A 61 2.50 15.50 4.53
CA GLU A 61 3.89 15.30 4.10
C GLU A 61 4.00 14.26 2.98
N ALA A 62 3.23 13.16 3.06
CA ALA A 62 3.17 12.14 2.02
C ALA A 62 2.57 12.70 0.72
N ALA A 63 1.55 13.55 0.81
CA ALA A 63 0.99 14.23 -0.35
C ALA A 63 1.99 15.19 -1.01
N MET A 64 2.74 15.96 -0.21
CA MET A 64 3.82 16.82 -0.71
C MET A 64 4.99 16.02 -1.31
N ALA A 65 5.28 14.84 -0.74
CA ALA A 65 6.29 13.92 -1.26
C ALA A 65 5.81 13.11 -2.47
N SER A 66 4.53 13.15 -2.83
CA SER A 66 4.00 12.37 -3.94
C SER A 66 4.11 13.14 -5.26
N CYS A 67 4.57 12.47 -6.31
CA CYS A 67 4.46 13.05 -7.65
C CYS A 67 2.99 13.10 -8.07
N VAL A 68 2.46 14.30 -8.35
CA VAL A 68 1.06 14.47 -8.77
C VAL A 68 0.76 13.73 -10.08
N ARG A 69 1.73 13.70 -11.01
CA ARG A 69 1.56 13.09 -12.34
C ARG A 69 1.49 11.55 -12.26
N HIS A 70 2.43 10.94 -11.55
CA HIS A 70 2.56 9.48 -11.50
C HIS A 70 1.97 8.84 -10.24
N ARG A 71 1.50 9.66 -9.28
CA ARG A 71 0.90 9.25 -8.00
C ARG A 71 1.75 8.27 -7.21
N VAL A 72 3.07 8.45 -7.29
CA VAL A 72 4.07 7.62 -6.61
C VAL A 72 4.73 8.47 -5.53
N LEU A 73 4.95 7.87 -4.36
CA LEU A 73 5.72 8.49 -3.29
C LEU A 73 7.16 8.70 -3.78
N ASN A 74 7.56 9.95 -3.95
CA ASN A 74 8.95 10.28 -4.21
C ASN A 74 9.72 10.05 -2.90
N ALA A 75 10.87 9.38 -2.97
CA ALA A 75 11.68 9.09 -1.81
C ALA A 75 12.39 10.36 -1.32
N LEU A 76 11.63 11.37 -0.87
CA LEU A 76 12.20 12.53 -0.19
C LEU A 76 12.84 12.06 1.12
N PRO A 77 14.05 12.55 1.46
CA PRO A 77 14.80 13.64 0.84
C PRO A 77 15.79 13.19 -0.25
N LEU A 78 15.81 11.92 -0.62
CA LEU A 78 16.84 11.33 -1.47
C LEU A 78 16.68 11.69 -2.95
N TRP A 79 15.46 11.95 -3.43
CA TRP A 79 15.18 12.18 -4.86
C TRP A 79 14.46 13.50 -5.12
N GLU A 80 15.02 14.36 -5.99
CA GLU A 80 14.40 15.63 -6.39
C GLU A 80 13.13 15.43 -7.23
N THR A 81 13.02 14.32 -7.96
CA THR A 81 11.86 13.98 -8.81
C THR A 81 11.55 12.48 -8.74
N CYS A 82 10.31 12.06 -9.08
CA CYS A 82 9.98 10.63 -9.06
C CYS A 82 10.72 9.86 -10.16
N VAL A 83 10.91 8.55 -9.93
CA VAL A 83 11.61 7.64 -10.86
C VAL A 83 11.05 7.68 -12.28
N PHE A 84 9.74 7.87 -12.44
CA PHE A 84 9.09 7.95 -13.76
C PHE A 84 9.33 9.28 -14.47
N CYS A 85 9.30 10.41 -13.73
CA CYS A 85 9.70 11.71 -14.27
C CYS A 85 11.16 11.71 -14.71
N THR A 86 12.05 11.12 -13.92
CA THR A 86 13.48 11.01 -14.25
C THR A 86 13.69 10.17 -15.51
N ALA A 87 12.92 9.10 -15.68
CA ALA A 87 12.97 8.24 -16.85
C ALA A 87 12.23 8.80 -18.08
N GLY A 88 11.55 9.94 -17.97
CA GLY A 88 10.83 10.57 -19.09
C GLY A 88 9.54 9.87 -19.51
N VAL A 89 8.91 9.10 -18.60
CA VAL A 89 7.69 8.30 -18.85
C VAL A 89 6.42 9.09 -18.53
#